data_AF-A0A6J1Q864-F1
#
_entry.id   AF-A0A6J1Q864-F1
#
_cell.length_a   1.000
_cell.length_b   1.000
_cell.length_c   1.000
_cell.angle_alpha   90.00
_cell.angle_beta   90.00
_cell.angle_gamma   90.00
#
_symmetry.space_group_name_H-M   'P 1'
#
loop_
_entity.id
_entity.type
_entity.pdbx_description
1 polymer ?
#
loop_
_entity_poly.entity_id
_entity_poly.type
_entity_poly.pdbx_seq_one_letter_code
_entity_poly.pdbx_strand_id
1 'polypeptide(L)'
;MEDYIEKAKLEEKNIFQQYINKSKLFYATTMCWITVTAITVLFGPLLLSQPFPLEVEYPFDVNKQPLKTIIYLHHAMAVYQVRVQVCGNIFVALLL
;
A
#
# COMPACT_ATOMS: atom_id res chain seq x y z
N MET A 1 2.95 -16.98 -14.73
CA MET A 1 4.12 -16.94 -13.82
C MET A 1 4.18 -18.22 -13.01
N GLU A 2 3.06 -18.64 -12.41
CA GLU A 2 2.93 -19.94 -11.71
C GLU A 2 3.40 -21.13 -12.57
N ASP A 3 2.93 -21.25 -13.82
CA ASP A 3 3.40 -22.28 -14.77
C ASP A 3 4.92 -22.32 -14.98
N TYR A 4 5.59 -21.16 -14.91
CA TYR A 4 7.04 -21.07 -15.10
C TYR A 4 7.77 -21.57 -13.87
N ILE A 5 7.31 -21.19 -12.67
CA ILE A 5 7.86 -21.66 -11.40
C ILE A 5 7.64 -23.16 -11.24
N GLU A 6 6.45 -23.66 -11.61
CA GLU A 6 6.13 -25.09 -11.51
C GLU A 6 7.09 -25.94 -12.36
N LYS A 7 7.32 -25.50 -13.61
CA LYS A 7 8.19 -26.17 -14.59
C LYS A 7 9.69 -25.89 -14.40
N ALA A 8 10.07 -24.99 -13.48
CA ALA A 8 11.47 -24.65 -13.24
C ALA A 8 12.27 -25.84 -12.68
N LYS A 9 13.54 -25.93 -13.08
CA LYS A 9 14.48 -26.94 -12.58
C LYS A 9 14.80 -26.68 -11.10
N LEU A 10 15.27 -27.73 -10.41
CA LEU A 10 15.65 -27.64 -9.00
C LEU A 10 16.72 -26.56 -8.74
N GLU A 11 17.70 -26.44 -9.65
CA GLU A 11 18.75 -25.41 -9.64
C GLU A 11 18.16 -23.98 -9.69
N GLU A 12 17.20 -23.74 -10.59
CA GLU A 12 16.54 -22.44 -10.76
C GLU A 12 15.70 -22.09 -9.52
N LYS A 13 14.96 -23.06 -8.99
CA LYS A 13 14.18 -22.92 -7.74
C LYS A 13 15.08 -22.55 -6.56
N ASN A 14 16.26 -23.16 -6.44
CA ASN A 14 17.23 -22.82 -5.39
C ASN A 14 17.76 -21.39 -5.53
N ILE A 15 18.00 -20.91 -6.75
CA ILE A 15 18.43 -19.53 -7.00
C ILE A 15 17.33 -18.54 -6.61
N PHE A 16 16.07 -18.78 -7.00
CA PHE A 16 14.93 -17.95 -6.61
C PHE A 16 14.78 -17.89 -5.09
N GLN A 17 14.78 -19.05 -4.43
CA GLN A 17 14.65 -19.15 -2.98
C GLN A 17 15.77 -18.42 -2.24
N GLN A 18 17.01 -18.48 -2.74
CA GLN A 18 18.14 -17.74 -2.18
C GLN A 18 17.94 -16.22 -2.31
N TYR A 19 17.48 -15.75 -3.47
CA TYR A 19 17.19 -14.33 -3.69
C TYR A 19 16.09 -13.82 -2.77
N ILE A 20 15.00 -14.58 -2.63
CA ILE A 20 13.89 -14.23 -1.74
C ILE A 20 14.36 -14.21 -0.29
N ASN A 21 15.12 -15.21 0.15
CA ASN A 21 15.64 -15.24 1.51
C ASN A 21 16.54 -14.05 1.82
N LYS A 22 17.31 -13.58 0.83
CA LYS A 22 18.12 -12.37 0.94
C LYS A 22 17.28 -11.10 1.03
N SER A 23 16.21 -11.01 0.24
CA SER A 23 15.41 -9.77 0.09
C SER A 23 14.16 -9.71 0.97
N LYS A 24 13.74 -10.81 1.60
CA LYS A 24 12.46 -10.90 2.35
C LYS A 24 12.37 -9.90 3.49
N LEU A 25 13.47 -9.68 4.21
CA LEU A 25 13.49 -8.76 5.34
C LEU A 25 13.27 -7.32 4.88
N PHE A 26 13.94 -6.92 3.78
CA PHE A 26 13.77 -5.61 3.18
C PHE A 26 12.33 -5.38 2.75
N TYR A 27 11.76 -6.32 1.98
CA TYR A 27 10.39 -6.22 1.50
C TYR A 27 9.35 -6.21 2.62
N ALA A 28 9.50 -7.07 3.65
CA ALA A 28 8.61 -7.07 4.82
C ALA A 28 8.70 -5.74 5.58
N THR A 29 9.91 -5.19 5.74
CA THR A 29 10.13 -3.88 6.38
C THR A 29 9.45 -2.77 5.59
N THR A 30 9.61 -2.77 4.26
CA THR A 30 8.94 -1.81 3.37
C THR A 30 7.42 -1.91 3.46
N MET A 31 6.83 -3.11 3.45
CA MET A 31 5.39 -3.29 3.62
C MET A 31 4.89 -2.76 4.97
N CYS A 32 5.64 -3.01 6.05
CA CYS A 32 5.34 -2.49 7.37
C CYS A 32 5.35 -0.95 7.35
N TRP A 33 6.40 -0.36 6.77
CA TRP A 33 6.55 1.09 6.67
C TRP A 33 5.41 1.74 5.87
N ILE A 34 5.08 1.19 4.70
CA ILE A 34 3.95 1.66 3.88
C ILE A 34 2.63 1.59 4.67
N THR A 35 2.44 0.52 5.45
CA THR A 35 1.23 0.35 6.27
C THR A 35 1.16 1.40 7.37
N VAL A 36 2.27 1.65 8.08
CA VAL A 36 2.36 2.71 9.09
C VAL A 36 2.09 4.07 8.45
N THR A 37 2.71 4.39 7.31
CA THR A 37 2.47 5.65 6.59
C THR A 37 1.00 5.81 6.20
N ALA A 38 0.36 4.77 5.65
CA ALA A 38 -1.05 4.83 5.28
C ALA A 38 -1.95 5.11 6.49
N ILE A 39 -1.70 4.47 7.64
CA ILE A 39 -2.41 4.74 8.89
C ILE A 39 -2.18 6.19 9.31
N THR A 40 -0.93 6.66 9.38
CA THR A 40 -0.61 8.03 9.76
C THR A 40 -1.31 9.07 8.88
N VAL A 41 -1.40 8.84 7.56
CA VAL A 41 -2.13 9.72 6.62
C VAL A 41 -3.62 9.75 6.94
N LEU A 42 -4.26 8.58 7.12
CA LEU A 42 -5.69 8.50 7.44
C LEU A 42 -6.05 9.20 8.76
N PHE A 43 -5.20 9.02 9.78
CA PHE A 43 -5.36 9.66 11.09
C PHE A 43 -4.81 11.10 11.12
N GLY A 44 -4.20 11.57 10.04
CA GLY A 44 -3.64 12.91 9.91
C GLY A 44 -4.61 14.02 10.34
N PRO A 45 -5.89 14.02 9.93
CA PRO A 45 -6.89 15.03 10.35
C PRO A 45 -7.24 15.03 11.84
N LEU A 46 -6.91 13.95 12.56
CA LEU A 46 -7.12 13.87 14.01
C LEU A 46 -5.93 14.42 14.79
N LEU A 47 -4.73 14.35 14.19
CA LEU A 47 -3.47 14.78 14.80
C LEU A 47 -3.05 16.20 14.37
N LEU A 48 -3.49 16.61 13.18
CA LEU A 48 -3.18 17.88 12.52
C LEU A 48 -4.49 18.63 12.27
N SER A 49 -4.46 19.95 12.33
CA SER A 49 -5.62 20.82 12.06
C SER A 49 -6.03 20.89 10.58
N GLN A 50 -5.89 19.79 9.85
CA GLN A 50 -6.28 19.65 8.44
C GLN A 50 -7.68 19.02 8.32
N PRO A 51 -8.50 19.41 7.33
CA PRO A 51 -9.88 18.94 7.22
C PRO A 51 -10.00 17.49 6.71
N PHE A 52 -9.04 17.01 5.91
CA PHE A 52 -9.08 15.70 5.25
C PHE A 52 -7.69 15.04 5.22
N PRO A 53 -7.60 13.71 5.02
CA PRO A 53 -6.32 12.98 4.99
C PRO A 53 -5.35 13.41 3.90
N LEU A 54 -5.86 14.01 2.82
CA LEU A 54 -5.08 14.49 1.69
C LEU A 54 -5.40 15.97 1.50
N GLU A 55 -4.38 16.74 1.17
CA GLU A 55 -4.51 18.17 0.90
C GLU A 55 -5.05 18.36 -0.53
N VAL A 56 -6.31 18.76 -0.61
CA VAL A 56 -7.03 18.96 -1.88
C VAL A 56 -7.93 20.18 -1.74
N GLU A 57 -7.87 21.08 -2.72
CA GLU A 57 -8.79 22.22 -2.82
C GLU A 57 -10.05 21.82 -3.58
N TYR A 58 -11.21 22.14 -3.00
CA TYR A 58 -12.51 21.89 -3.61
C TYR A 58 -13.21 23.22 -3.93
N PRO A 59 -13.83 23.37 -5.11
CA PRO A 59 -14.52 24.59 -5.50
C PRO A 59 -15.91 24.76 -4.83
N PHE A 60 -16.17 24.03 -3.74
CA PHE A 60 -17.44 23.99 -3.03
C PHE A 60 -17.24 23.82 -1.53
N ASP A 61 -18.26 24.10 -0.73
CA ASP A 61 -18.19 23.99 0.73
C ASP A 61 -18.16 22.53 1.20
N VAL A 62 -17.01 22.11 1.72
CA VAL A 62 -16.71 20.76 2.18
C VAL A 62 -17.12 20.49 3.64
N ASN A 63 -17.57 21.51 4.39
CA ASN A 63 -17.88 21.36 5.81
C ASN A 63 -19.27 20.77 6.08
N LYS A 64 -20.11 20.67 5.05
CA LYS A 64 -21.48 20.17 5.16
C LYS A 64 -21.51 18.64 5.19
N GLN A 65 -22.30 18.08 6.10
CA GLN A 65 -22.67 16.66 6.07
C GLN A 65 -23.82 16.45 5.07
N PRO A 66 -23.85 15.34 4.31
CA PRO A 66 -22.96 14.16 4.37
C PRO A 66 -21.70 14.27 3.50
N LEU A 67 -21.53 15.37 2.77
CA LEU A 67 -20.46 15.57 1.78
C LEU A 67 -19.07 15.38 2.38
N LYS A 68 -18.82 15.95 3.58
CA LYS A 68 -17.57 15.77 4.32
C LYS A 68 -17.22 14.29 4.53
N THR A 69 -18.20 13.48 4.91
CA THR A 69 -18.01 12.04 5.12
C THR A 69 -17.69 11.31 3.81
N ILE A 70 -18.36 11.67 2.71
CA ILE A 70 -18.12 11.08 1.39
C ILE A 70 -16.69 11.38 0.92
N ILE A 71 -16.23 12.63 1.06
CA ILE A 71 -14.87 13.04 0.71
C ILE A 71 -13.84 12.27 1.53
N TYR A 72 -14.06 12.16 2.85
CA TYR A 72 -13.16 11.41 3.73
C TYR A 72 -13.07 9.94 3.31
N LEU A 73 -14.21 9.28 3.03
CA LEU A 73 -14.24 7.90 2.55
C LEU A 73 -13.50 7.75 1.22
N HIS A 74 -13.67 8.70 0.30
CA HIS A 74 -12.97 8.69 -0.98
C HIS A 74 -11.45 8.80 -0.81
N HIS A 75 -10.97 9.70 0.06
CA HIS A 75 -9.56 9.81 0.39
C HIS A 75 -9.04 8.50 1.01
N ALA A 76 -9.83 7.87 1.88
CA ALA A 76 -9.45 6.59 2.47
C ALA A 76 -9.31 5.47 1.43
N MET A 77 -10.22 5.42 0.46
CA MET A 77 -10.13 4.49 -0.68
C MET A 77 -8.89 4.76 -1.53
N ALA A 78 -8.58 6.03 -1.81
CA ALA A 78 -7.39 6.40 -2.59
C ALA A 78 -6.10 5.97 -1.90
N VAL A 79 -5.95 6.25 -0.60
CA VAL A 79 -4.80 5.79 0.22
C VAL A 79 -4.69 4.26 0.20
N TYR A 80 -5.83 3.56 0.33
CA TYR A 80 -5.86 2.11 0.26
C TYR A 80 -5.43 1.57 -1.12
N GLN A 81 -5.92 2.15 -2.21
CA GLN A 81 -5.54 1.77 -3.57
C GLN A 81 -4.03 1.91 -3.80
N VAL A 82 -3.44 3.04 -3.38
CA VAL A 82 -1.98 3.27 -3.48
C VAL A 82 -1.22 2.22 -2.66
N ARG A 83 -1.66 1.92 -1.44
CA ARG A 83 -1.05 0.87 -0.61
C ARG A 83 -1.10 -0.49 -1.33
N VAL A 84 -2.25 -0.88 -1.85
CA VAL A 84 -2.42 -2.17 -2.55
C VAL A 84 -1.54 -2.24 -3.78
N GLN A 85 -1.47 -1.18 -4.59
CA GLN A 85 -0.64 -1.13 -5.79
C GLN A 85 0.86 -1.30 -5.46
N VAL A 86 1.37 -0.57 -4.46
CA VAL A 86 2.79 -0.66 -4.08
C VAL A 86 3.10 -2.03 -3.46
N CYS A 87 2.23 -2.54 -2.57
CA CYS A 87 2.44 -3.84 -1.94
C CYS A 87 2.25 -5.02 -2.91
N GLY A 88 1.38 -4.90 -3.92
CA GLY A 88 1.15 -5.93 -4.93
C GLY A 88 2.42 -6.28 -5.70
N ASN A 89 3.20 -5.26 -6.09
CA ASN A 89 4.49 -5.45 -6.74
C ASN A 89 5.49 -6.21 -5.86
N ILE A 90 5.45 -5.95 -4.55
CA ILE A 90 6.33 -6.61 -3.58
C ILE A 90 5.89 -8.05 -3.33
N PHE A 91 4.57 -8.31 -3.26
CA PHE A 91 4.02 -9.65 -3.01
C PHE A 91 4.39 -10.62 -4.14
N VAL A 92 4.33 -10.17 -5.40
CA VAL A 92 4.81 -10.95 -6.56
C VAL A 92 6.30 -11.27 -6.45
N ALA A 93 7.11 -10.36 -5.90
CA ALA A 93 8.55 -10.60 -5.70
C ALA A 93 8.86 -11.56 -4.54
N LEU A 94 7.97 -11.67 -3.54
CA LEU A 94 8.13 -12.53 -2.37
C LEU A 94 7.57 -13.95 -2.54
N LEU A 95 6.54 -14.12 -3.37
CA LEU A 95 5.93 -15.41 -3.70
C LEU A 95 6.68 -16.20 -4.79
N LEU A 96 7.75 -15.61 -5.36
CA LEU A 96 8.62 -16.30 -6.31
C LEU A 96 9.36 -17.48 -5.66
#